data_AF-A0A920IY33-F1
#
_entry.id   AF-A0A920IY33-F1
#
_cell.length_a   1.000
_cell.length_b   1.000
_cell.length_c   1.000
_cell.angle_alpha   90.00
_cell.angle_beta   90.00
_cell.angle_gamma   90.00
#
_symmetry.space_group_name_H-M   'P 1'
#
loop_
_entity.id
_entity.type
_entity.pdbx_description
1 polymer ?
#
loop_
_entity_poly.entity_id
_entity_poly.type
_entity_poly.pdbx_seq_one_letter_code
_entity_poly.pdbx_strand_id
1 'polypeptide(L)' 'MSGAASKVMDMTLDYIKDRKQFDRPIGSFQAVQHHAADMAILTKVSTQFAVKQLGNFLKLKGNTN' A
#
# COMPACT_ATOMS: atom_id res chain seq x y z
N MET A 1 -5.91 0.46 -10.21
CA MET A 1 -4.45 0.15 -10.14
C MET A 1 -4.02 -0.54 -8.83
N SER A 2 -4.86 -0.62 -7.78
CA SER A 2 -4.45 -1.12 -6.45
C SER A 2 -4.07 -2.58 -6.31
N GLY A 3 -4.68 -3.50 -7.07
CA GLY A 3 -4.44 -4.94 -6.87
C GLY A 3 -2.98 -5.34 -7.15
N ALA A 4 -2.43 -4.83 -8.25
CA ALA A 4 -1.04 -5.09 -8.63
C ALA A 4 -0.04 -4.47 -7.65
N ALA A 5 -0.30 -3.24 -7.17
CA ALA A 5 0.54 -2.55 -6.20
C ALA A 5 0.60 -3.28 -4.85
N SER A 6 -0.54 -3.80 -4.36
CA SER A 6 -0.56 -4.65 -3.15
C SER A 6 0.27 -5.92 -3.32
N LYS A 7 0.17 -6.60 -4.47
CA LYS A 7 0.94 -7.83 -4.71
C LYS A 7 2.45 -7.58 -4.78
N VAL A 8 2.86 -6.49 -5.43
CA VAL A 8 4.27 -6.07 -5.47
C VAL A 8 4.79 -5.76 -4.07
N MET A 9 3.95 -5.12 -3.25
CA MET A 9 4.30 -4.82 -1.88
C MET A 9 4.47 -6.08 -1.02
N ASP A 10 3.60 -7.08 -1.15
CA ASP A 10 3.75 -8.35 -0.42
C ASP A 10 5.06 -9.05 -0.77
N MET A 11 5.39 -9.14 -2.07
CA MET A 11 6.67 -9.71 -2.53
C MET A 11 7.88 -8.94 -1.98
N THR A 12 7.75 -7.61 -1.89
CA THR A 12 8.80 -6.75 -1.35
C THR A 12 9.01 -7.00 0.15
N LEU A 13 7.94 -7.17 0.92
CA LEU A 13 8.01 -7.49 2.35
C LEU A 13 8.62 -8.86 2.60
N ASP A 14 8.30 -9.86 1.79
CA ASP A 14 8.89 -11.20 1.90
C ASP A 14 10.41 -11.15 1.62
N TYR A 15 10.81 -10.45 0.57
CA TYR A 15 12.24 -10.27 0.24
C TYR A 15 13.02 -9.55 1.34
N ILE A 16 12.44 -8.50 1.93
CA ILE A 16 13.09 -7.71 2.99
C ILE A 16 13.29 -8.52 4.28
N LYS A 17 12.44 -9.52 4.54
CA LYS A 17 12.56 -10.43 5.69
C LYS A 17 13.63 -11.50 5.46
N ASP A 18 13.70 -12.05 4.25
CA ASP A 18 14.61 -13.15 3.93
C ASP A 18 16.04 -12.68 3.68
N ARG A 19 16.22 -11.45 3.17
CA ARG A 19 17.53 -10.91 2.83
C ARG A 19 18.29 -10.43 4.07
N LYS A 20 19.43 -11.07 4.35
CA LYS A 20 20.38 -10.68 5.41
C LYS A 20 21.62 -10.02 4.81
N GLN A 21 22.02 -8.86 5.34
CA GLN A 21 23.26 -8.15 5.02
C GLN A 21 23.79 -7.46 6.28
N PHE A 22 25.11 -7.36 6.44
CA PHE A 22 25.74 -6.79 7.65
C PHE A 22 25.31 -7.53 8.94
N ASP A 23 25.26 -8.86 8.88
CA ASP A 23 24.81 -9.76 9.95
C ASP A 23 23.38 -9.53 10.48
N ARG A 24 22.56 -8.75 9.77
CA ARG A 24 21.16 -8.50 10.14
C ARG A 24 20.21 -8.52 8.94
N PRO A 25 18.91 -8.76 9.15
CA PRO A 25 17.91 -8.60 8.10
C PRO A 25 17.91 -7.16 7.56
N ILE A 26 17.76 -6.99 6.24
CA ILE A 26 17.67 -5.65 5.64
C ILE A 26 16.42 -4.89 6.11
N GLY A 27 15.39 -5.61 6.58
CA GLY A 27 14.22 -5.02 7.23
C GLY A 27 14.47 -4.34 8.57
N SER A 28 15.65 -4.52 9.18
CA SER A 28 16.02 -3.84 10.42
C SER A 28 16.57 -2.42 10.19
N PHE A 29 16.83 -2.05 8.94
CA PHE A 29 17.34 -0.71 8.61
C PHE A 29 16.17 0.28 8.50
N GLN A 30 16.27 1.41 9.19
CA GLN A 30 15.24 2.45 9.21
C GLN A 30 14.86 2.95 7.80
N ALA A 31 15.83 3.06 6.89
CA ALA A 31 15.58 3.47 5.50
C ALA A 31 14.63 2.50 4.76
N VAL A 32 14.84 1.19 4.95
CA VAL A 32 14.01 0.15 4.34
C VAL A 32 12.61 0.15 4.96
N GLN A 33 12.53 0.32 6.28
CA GLN A 33 11.25 0.44 6.98
C GLN A 33 10.46 1.68 6.55
N HIS A 34 11.12 2.82 6.40
CA HIS A 34 10.49 4.06 5.98
C HIS A 34 9.92 3.93 4.57
N HIS A 35 10.70 3.43 3.62
CA HIS A 35 10.23 3.18 2.26
C HIS A 35 9.08 2.18 2.20
N ALA A 36 9.14 1.10 2.99
CA ALA A 36 8.05 0.14 3.08
C ALA A 36 6.78 0.80 3.67
N ALA A 37 6.91 1.64 4.69
CA ALA A 37 5.78 2.37 5.27
C ALA A 37 5.16 3.35 4.25
N ASP A 38 5.98 4.10 3.51
CA ASP A 38 5.53 5.04 2.48
C ASP A 38 4.75 4.31 1.36
N MET A 39 5.27 3.18 0.88
CA MET A 39 4.57 2.34 -0.10
C MET A 39 3.24 1.78 0.43
N ALA A 40 3.19 1.40 1.71
CA ALA A 40 1.97 0.91 2.35
C ALA A 40 0.88 1.99 2.36
N ILE A 41 1.27 3.21 2.72
CA ILE A 41 0.39 4.36 2.78
C ILE A 41 -0.11 4.69 1.38
N LEU A 42 0.77 4.76 0.37
CA LEU A 42 0.40 5.08 -1.00
C LEU A 42 -0.63 4.09 -1.57
N THR A 43 -0.41 2.80 -1.36
CA THR A 43 -1.31 1.74 -1.86
C THR A 43 -2.68 1.84 -1.19
N LYS A 44 -2.71 2.05 0.13
CA LYS A 44 -3.96 2.25 0.91
C LYS A 44 -4.69 3.52 0.49
N VAL A 45 -3.99 4.64 0.34
CA VAL A 45 -4.57 5.91 -0.10
C VAL A 45 -5.20 5.76 -1.49
N SER A 46 -4.53 5.07 -2.41
CA SER A 46 -5.07 4.79 -3.74
C SER A 46 -6.37 3.98 -3.69
N THR A 47 -6.43 2.90 -2.88
CA THR A 47 -7.68 2.15 -2.68
C THR A 47 -8.77 2.99 -2.03
N GLN A 48 -8.44 3.68 -0.94
CA GLN A 48 -9.36 4.46 -0.13
C GLN A 48 -10.00 5.57 -0.97
N PHE A 49 -9.17 6.26 -1.77
CA PHE A 49 -9.61 7.32 -2.65
C PHE A 49 -10.62 6.80 -3.69
N ALA A 50 -10.32 5.68 -4.34
CA ALA A 50 -11.22 5.07 -5.31
C ALA A 50 -12.57 4.68 -4.68
N VAL A 51 -12.55 4.06 -3.49
CA VAL A 51 -13.78 3.67 -2.77
C VAL A 51 -14.59 4.88 -2.33
N LYS A 52 -13.93 5.94 -1.84
CA LYS A 52 -14.58 7.18 -1.42
C LYS A 52 -15.21 7.92 -2.62
N GLN A 53 -14.52 7.94 -3.76
CA GLN A 53 -15.05 8.56 -4.99
C GLN A 53 -16.30 7.83 -5.48
N LEU A 54 -16.28 6.49 -5.48
CA LEU A 54 -17.46 5.67 -5.81
C LEU A 54 -18.63 5.92 -4.83
N GLY A 55 -18.36 5.98 -3.53
CA GLY A 55 -19.37 6.26 -2.52
C GLY A 55 -20.03 7.63 -2.68
N ASN A 56 -19.25 8.67 -2.97
CA ASN A 56 -19.79 10.01 -3.26
C ASN A 56 -20.64 10.00 -4.55
N PHE A 57 -20.25 9.24 -5.56
CA PHE A 57 -20.99 9.13 -6.81
C PHE A 57 -22.35 8.43 -6.63
N LEU A 58 -22.39 7.37 -5.83
CA LEU A 58 -23.64 6.66 -5.50
C LEU A 58 -24.60 7.54 -4.68
N LYS A 59 -24.09 8.35 -3.74
CA LYS A 59 -24.91 9.32 -2.99
C LYS A 59 -25.55 10.37 -3.89
N LEU A 60 -24.83 10.87 -4.89
CA LEU A 60 -25.37 11.83 -5.85
C LEU A 60 -26.47 11.23 -6.73
N LYS A 61 -26.33 9.96 -7.12
CA LYS A 61 -27.35 9.25 -7.93
C LYS A 61 -28.62 8.88 -7.14
N GLY A 62 -28.54 8.81 -5.80
CA GLY A 62 -29.67 8.56 -4.91
C GLY A 62 -30.43 9.82 -4.46
N ASN A 63 -29.89 11.02 -4.72
CA ASN A 63 -30.49 12.31 -4.34
C ASN A 63 -31.22 13.00 -5.52
N THR A 64 -31.46 12.28 -6.61
CA THR A 64 -32.21 12.74 -7.80
C THR A 64 -33.52 11.97 -7.94
N ASN A 65 -34.35 12.01 -6.90
CA ASN A 65 -35.79 11.75 -6.96
C ASN A 65 -36.53 12.92 -6.33
#